data_AF-A0AAX0L2D9-F1
#
_entry.id   AF-A0AAX0L2D9-F1
#
_cell.length_a   1.000
_cell.length_b   1.000
_cell.length_c   1.000
_cell.angle_alpha   90.00
_cell.angle_beta   90.00
_cell.angle_gamma   90.00
#
_symmetry.space_group_name_H-M   'P 1'
#
loop_
_entity.id
_entity.type
_entity.pdbx_description
1 polymer ?
#
loop_
_entity_poly.entity_id
_entity_poly.type
_entity_poly.pdbx_seq_one_letter_code
_entity_poly.pdbx_strand_id
1 'polypeptide(L)'
;MTYKLVLAASAACLALAACNTSSGSSSSLTSAQAQNVDATYADYQDRIANEDLTTVTPQGQATMSGYMGVGGINPEDDTTVALGELTMNVDFDGGTLTGTADNFGIYSGDPLVKDTGVTGSLDVAGTVTGSGLDANASGHMSDGSGTGADFDLTMSGSFYDDAGTLTTVGDLTGTMDESGDVTNVSGGFYATEN
;
A
#
# COMPACT_ATOMS: atom_id res chain seq x y z
N MET A 1 14.86 -3.10 27.53
CA MET A 1 15.54 -1.85 27.16
C MET A 1 14.85 -1.39 25.89
N THR A 2 14.22 -0.23 25.94
CA THR A 2 13.34 0.32 24.91
C THR A 2 14.19 0.97 23.82
N TYR A 3 14.08 0.53 22.58
CA TYR A 3 14.72 1.18 21.43
C TYR A 3 13.61 1.55 20.45
N LYS A 4 13.42 2.86 20.32
CA LYS A 4 12.39 3.54 19.52
C LYS A 4 12.97 3.93 18.17
N LEU A 5 12.12 4.15 17.17
CA LEU A 5 12.48 4.87 15.95
C LEU A 5 13.00 6.27 16.36
N VAL A 6 14.32 6.46 16.35
CA VAL A 6 14.93 7.73 16.76
C VAL A 6 14.92 8.68 15.57
N LEU A 7 13.99 9.64 15.61
CA LEU A 7 13.98 10.80 14.73
C LEU A 7 15.16 11.72 15.11
N ALA A 8 16.31 11.56 14.48
CA ALA A 8 17.47 12.41 14.68
C ALA A 8 17.42 13.64 13.76
N ALA A 9 16.71 14.69 14.20
CA ALA A 9 16.81 16.01 13.58
C ALA A 9 18.21 16.61 13.84
N SER A 10 19.10 16.54 12.86
CA SER A 10 20.39 17.24 12.88
C SER A 10 20.56 18.12 11.64
N ALA A 11 20.32 19.42 11.84
CA ALA A 11 20.65 20.45 10.87
C ALA A 11 22.08 20.95 11.12
N ALA A 12 22.98 20.69 10.16
CA ALA A 12 24.18 21.50 9.95
C ALA A 12 24.67 21.35 8.51
N CYS A 13 24.65 22.46 7.76
CA CYS A 13 25.13 22.57 6.39
C CYS A 13 26.67 22.51 6.32
N LEU A 14 27.24 21.71 5.42
CA LEU A 14 28.52 21.95 4.74
C LEU A 14 28.57 21.10 3.46
N ALA A 15 28.64 21.79 2.32
CA ALA A 15 28.77 21.18 1.00
C ALA A 15 30.16 20.59 0.79
N LEU A 16 30.24 19.35 0.28
CA LEU A 16 31.33 18.87 -0.55
C LEU A 16 30.89 17.62 -1.35
N ALA A 17 31.38 17.55 -2.58
CA ALA A 17 30.85 16.78 -3.69
C ALA A 17 30.96 15.25 -3.58
N ALA A 18 30.06 14.59 -4.32
CA ALA A 18 30.22 13.28 -4.96
C ALA A 18 30.67 12.12 -4.06
N CYS A 19 29.68 11.46 -3.45
CA CYS A 19 29.72 10.00 -3.34
C CYS A 19 28.53 9.46 -4.12
N ASN A 20 28.83 8.93 -5.31
CA ASN A 20 27.98 8.03 -6.07
C ASN A 20 27.77 6.76 -5.23
N THR A 21 26.91 6.87 -4.23
CA THR A 21 26.51 5.78 -3.36
C THR A 21 25.13 5.38 -3.83
N SER A 22 25.05 4.17 -4.38
CA SER A 22 23.84 3.50 -4.79
C SER A 22 22.92 3.28 -3.59
N SER A 23 22.21 4.32 -3.19
CA SER A 23 21.02 4.22 -2.36
C SER A 23 19.86 4.08 -3.32
N GLY A 24 19.27 2.90 -3.40
CA GLY A 24 18.12 2.61 -4.26
C GLY A 24 17.05 3.68 -4.03
N SER A 25 16.89 4.57 -5.00
CA SER A 25 15.86 5.60 -4.94
C SER A 25 14.53 4.90 -5.13
N SER A 26 13.83 4.60 -4.03
CA SER A 26 12.42 4.25 -4.08
C SER A 26 11.68 5.40 -4.75
N SER A 27 11.04 5.16 -5.89
CA SER A 27 10.23 6.13 -6.66
C SER A 27 8.91 6.50 -5.96
N SER A 28 8.85 6.36 -4.63
CA SER A 28 7.66 6.55 -3.83
C SER A 28 7.08 7.94 -3.97
N LEU A 29 5.76 8.01 -3.78
CA LEU A 29 4.95 9.20 -3.96
C LEU A 29 5.49 10.43 -3.23
N THR A 30 5.18 11.60 -3.76
CA THR A 30 5.31 12.86 -3.02
C THR A 30 4.17 13.01 -2.02
N SER A 31 4.30 13.88 -1.02
CA SER A 31 3.22 14.14 -0.04
C SER A 31 1.90 14.52 -0.73
N ALA A 32 1.94 15.37 -1.76
CA ALA A 32 0.74 15.78 -2.49
C ALA A 32 0.09 14.61 -3.25
N GLN A 33 0.89 13.70 -3.82
CA GLN A 33 0.37 12.49 -4.45
C GLN A 33 -0.24 11.54 -3.41
N ALA A 34 0.42 11.33 -2.27
CA ALA A 34 -0.10 10.50 -1.18
C ALA A 34 -1.45 11.04 -0.66
N GLN A 35 -1.58 12.35 -0.47
CA GLN A 35 -2.84 13.00 -0.11
C GLN A 35 -3.95 12.77 -1.15
N ASN A 36 -3.61 12.85 -2.44
CA ASN A 36 -4.59 12.57 -3.49
C ASN A 36 -5.03 11.10 -3.50
N VAL A 37 -4.10 10.17 -3.25
CA VAL A 37 -4.40 8.73 -3.16
C VAL A 37 -5.31 8.43 -1.97
N ASP A 38 -5.01 9.00 -0.81
CA ASP A 38 -5.84 8.89 0.40
C ASP A 38 -7.26 9.45 0.17
N ALA A 39 -7.36 10.65 -0.42
CA ALA A 39 -8.65 11.26 -0.77
C ALA A 39 -9.42 10.44 -1.82
N THR A 40 -8.73 9.81 -2.78
CA THR A 40 -9.36 8.96 -3.79
C THR A 40 -9.92 7.68 -3.17
N TYR A 41 -9.15 7.05 -2.26
CA TYR A 41 -9.65 5.90 -1.51
C TYR A 41 -10.87 6.27 -0.66
N ALA A 42 -10.84 7.41 0.03
CA ALA A 42 -11.98 7.91 0.80
C ALA A 42 -13.23 8.15 -0.08
N ASP A 43 -13.07 8.75 -1.27
CA ASP A 43 -14.16 8.93 -2.24
C ASP A 43 -14.76 7.58 -2.67
N TYR A 44 -13.93 6.57 -2.95
CA TYR A 44 -14.42 5.23 -3.27
C TYR A 44 -15.23 4.64 -2.11
N GLN A 45 -14.74 4.73 -0.88
CA GLN A 45 -15.45 4.22 0.29
C GLN A 45 -16.80 4.93 0.49
N ASP A 46 -16.84 6.25 0.33
CA ASP A 46 -18.08 7.04 0.42
C ASP A 46 -19.09 6.63 -0.67
N ARG A 47 -18.64 6.49 -1.92
CA ARG A 47 -19.49 6.08 -3.04
C ARG A 47 -20.00 4.65 -2.89
N ILE A 48 -19.20 3.74 -2.34
CA ILE A 48 -19.63 2.37 -2.00
C ILE A 48 -20.69 2.40 -0.90
N ALA A 49 -20.45 3.18 0.17
CA ALA A 49 -21.39 3.30 1.29
C ALA A 49 -22.73 3.94 0.89
N ASN A 50 -22.71 4.85 -0.10
CA ASN A 50 -23.90 5.48 -0.66
C ASN A 50 -24.55 4.68 -1.80
N GLU A 51 -24.03 3.49 -2.13
CA GLU A 51 -24.51 2.64 -3.23
C GLU A 51 -24.37 3.26 -4.63
N ASP A 52 -23.53 4.30 -4.78
CA ASP A 52 -23.21 4.95 -6.06
C ASP A 52 -22.22 4.10 -6.90
N LEU A 53 -21.46 3.21 -6.25
CA LEU A 53 -20.64 2.19 -6.89
C LEU A 53 -21.28 0.82 -6.71
N THR A 54 -21.70 0.23 -7.84
CA THR A 54 -22.32 -1.09 -7.84
C THR A 54 -21.32 -2.18 -8.19
N THR A 55 -21.41 -3.30 -7.49
CA THR A 55 -20.53 -4.45 -7.74
C THR A 55 -20.84 -5.09 -9.08
N VAL A 56 -19.82 -5.59 -9.74
CA VAL A 56 -19.92 -6.30 -11.02
C VAL A 56 -19.23 -7.65 -10.95
N THR A 57 -19.61 -8.55 -11.85
CA THR A 57 -18.93 -9.85 -12.05
C THR A 57 -18.26 -9.83 -13.42
N PRO A 58 -16.99 -9.41 -13.50
CA PRO A 58 -16.28 -9.37 -14.76
C PRO A 58 -16.00 -10.77 -15.31
N GLN A 59 -15.58 -10.84 -16.57
CA GLN A 59 -15.16 -12.07 -17.24
C GLN A 59 -13.86 -11.81 -17.99
N GLY A 60 -13.13 -12.88 -18.34
CA GLY A 60 -11.86 -12.77 -19.03
C GLY A 60 -10.70 -12.38 -18.10
N GLN A 61 -9.78 -11.59 -18.62
CA GLN A 61 -8.56 -11.18 -17.93
C GLN A 61 -8.40 -9.67 -17.97
N ALA A 62 -7.89 -9.09 -16.88
CA ALA A 62 -7.60 -7.66 -16.79
C ALA A 62 -6.25 -7.42 -16.10
N THR A 63 -5.55 -6.38 -16.52
CA THR A 63 -4.41 -5.83 -15.78
C THR A 63 -4.87 -4.53 -15.13
N MET A 64 -4.65 -4.41 -13.83
CA MET A 64 -5.10 -3.28 -13.02
C MET A 64 -3.92 -2.63 -12.31
N SER A 65 -3.99 -1.32 -12.12
CA SER A 65 -3.00 -0.54 -11.38
C SER A 65 -3.67 0.44 -10.43
N GLY A 66 -3.03 0.69 -9.29
CA GLY A 66 -3.53 1.59 -8.26
C GLY A 66 -2.59 1.65 -7.07
N TYR A 67 -3.15 1.66 -5.85
CA TYR A 67 -2.38 1.90 -4.64
C TYR A 67 -2.87 1.05 -3.47
N MET A 68 -1.97 0.83 -2.52
CA MET A 68 -2.22 0.13 -1.27
C MET A 68 -1.61 0.92 -0.11
N GLY A 69 -2.40 1.15 0.95
CA GLY A 69 -1.98 1.82 2.17
C GLY A 69 -2.09 0.89 3.38
N VAL A 70 -1.02 0.82 4.19
CA VAL A 70 -0.95 0.03 5.42
C VAL A 70 -0.70 0.96 6.60
N GLY A 71 -1.72 1.17 7.43
CA GLY A 71 -1.65 1.93 8.67
C GLY A 71 -1.31 1.07 9.88
N GLY A 72 -1.05 1.71 11.02
CA GLY A 72 -0.66 1.03 12.26
C GLY A 72 0.78 0.50 12.24
N ILE A 73 1.59 0.92 11.27
CA ILE A 73 3.00 0.54 11.14
C ILE A 73 3.90 1.23 12.19
N ASN A 74 3.39 2.26 12.86
CA ASN A 74 4.06 2.91 13.98
C ASN A 74 3.14 2.92 15.20
N PRO A 75 3.42 2.14 16.26
CA PRO A 75 2.57 2.10 17.45
C PRO A 75 2.62 3.40 18.28
N GLU A 76 3.60 4.28 18.02
CA GLU A 76 3.71 5.59 18.68
C GLU A 76 2.93 6.70 17.95
N ASP A 77 2.52 6.46 16.70
CA ASP A 77 1.79 7.42 15.86
C ASP A 77 0.82 6.68 14.91
N ASP A 78 -0.45 6.71 15.28
CA ASP A 78 -1.55 6.05 14.56
C ASP A 78 -1.86 6.69 13.20
N THR A 79 -1.30 7.87 12.91
CA THR A 79 -1.43 8.53 11.60
C THR A 79 -0.38 8.05 10.60
N THR A 80 0.56 7.19 11.01
CA THR A 80 1.61 6.70 10.14
C THR A 80 1.10 5.60 9.19
N VAL A 81 1.32 5.80 7.89
CA VAL A 81 0.92 4.87 6.82
C VAL A 81 2.09 4.57 5.89
N ALA A 82 2.26 3.30 5.54
CA ALA A 82 3.06 2.89 4.39
C ALA A 82 2.17 2.87 3.16
N LEU A 83 2.44 3.72 2.16
CA LEU A 83 1.66 3.81 0.94
C LEU A 83 2.54 3.48 -0.27
N GLY A 84 2.08 2.53 -1.09
CA GLY A 84 2.80 2.02 -2.26
C GLY A 84 1.89 1.86 -3.48
N GLU A 85 2.53 1.64 -4.63
CA GLU A 85 1.87 1.34 -5.90
C GLU A 85 1.47 -0.13 -5.92
N LEU A 86 0.30 -0.43 -6.48
CA LEU A 86 -0.23 -1.79 -6.62
C LEU A 86 -0.45 -2.09 -8.09
N THR A 87 0.08 -3.21 -8.57
CA THR A 87 -0.21 -3.76 -9.90
C THR A 87 -0.73 -5.18 -9.77
N MET A 88 -1.82 -5.49 -10.46
CA MET A 88 -2.48 -6.79 -10.43
C MET A 88 -2.80 -7.29 -11.83
N ASN A 89 -2.70 -8.61 -12.02
CA ASN A 89 -3.25 -9.34 -13.13
C ASN A 89 -4.34 -10.27 -12.59
N VAL A 90 -5.55 -10.08 -13.10
CA VAL A 90 -6.74 -10.80 -12.67
C VAL A 90 -7.22 -11.69 -13.81
N ASP A 91 -7.42 -12.97 -13.51
CA ASP A 91 -8.07 -13.93 -14.40
C ASP A 91 -9.41 -14.31 -13.79
N PHE A 92 -10.48 -13.66 -14.25
CA PHE A 92 -11.84 -13.87 -13.76
C PHE A 92 -12.37 -15.25 -14.17
N ASP A 93 -11.96 -15.75 -15.33
CA ASP A 93 -12.38 -17.07 -15.83
C ASP A 93 -11.64 -18.20 -15.09
N GLY A 94 -10.35 -17.97 -14.79
CA GLY A 94 -9.52 -18.88 -13.99
C GLY A 94 -9.75 -18.75 -12.48
N GLY A 95 -10.37 -17.67 -12.02
CA GLY A 95 -10.61 -17.38 -10.60
C GLY A 95 -9.34 -17.04 -9.82
N THR A 96 -8.30 -16.52 -10.48
CA THR A 96 -6.98 -16.26 -9.86
C THR A 96 -6.57 -14.80 -9.96
N LEU A 97 -5.81 -14.35 -8.96
CA LEU A 97 -5.21 -13.02 -8.92
C LEU A 97 -3.73 -13.15 -8.59
N THR A 98 -2.90 -12.41 -9.31
CA THR A 98 -1.46 -12.23 -9.02
C THR A 98 -1.09 -10.77 -9.13
N GLY A 99 -0.06 -10.33 -8.42
CA GLY A 99 0.35 -8.93 -8.45
C GLY A 99 1.57 -8.65 -7.59
N THR A 100 1.92 -7.37 -7.55
CA THR A 100 2.99 -6.85 -6.72
C THR A 100 2.57 -5.48 -6.21
N ALA A 101 2.87 -5.21 -4.94
CA ALA A 101 2.89 -3.85 -4.42
C ALA A 101 4.34 -3.42 -4.18
N ASP A 102 4.73 -2.25 -4.66
CA ASP A 102 6.09 -1.73 -4.52
C ASP A 102 6.08 -0.19 -4.42
N ASN A 103 7.27 0.43 -4.54
CA ASN A 103 7.43 1.89 -4.49
C ASN A 103 6.85 2.53 -3.21
N PHE A 104 6.95 1.82 -2.09
CA PHE A 104 6.42 2.29 -0.82
C PHE A 104 7.16 3.53 -0.29
N GLY A 105 6.40 4.39 0.38
CA GLY A 105 6.92 5.44 1.26
C GLY A 105 6.18 5.42 2.59
N ILE A 106 6.80 5.99 3.62
CA ILE A 106 6.16 6.24 4.92
C ILE A 106 5.69 7.70 4.94
N TYR A 107 4.45 7.89 5.36
CA TYR A 107 3.81 9.19 5.48
C TYR A 107 3.11 9.29 6.83
N SER A 108 3.11 10.49 7.42
CA SER A 108 2.49 10.75 8.73
C SER A 108 1.71 12.08 8.73
N GLY A 109 0.77 12.20 9.67
CA GLY A 109 -0.03 13.40 9.90
C GLY A 109 -1.26 13.57 9.01
N ASP A 110 -2.05 14.60 9.35
CA ASP A 110 -3.20 15.06 8.57
C ASP A 110 -3.03 16.57 8.30
N PRO A 111 -2.64 16.99 7.07
CA PRO A 111 -2.51 16.16 5.87
C PRO A 111 -1.21 15.34 5.85
N LEU A 112 -1.21 14.22 5.10
CA LEU A 112 -0.06 13.32 4.97
C LEU A 112 1.20 14.03 4.48
N VAL A 113 2.31 13.85 5.20
CA VAL A 113 3.64 14.33 4.84
C VAL A 113 4.59 13.14 4.69
N LYS A 114 5.36 13.11 3.61
CA LYS A 114 6.38 12.08 3.39
C LYS A 114 7.51 12.18 4.41
N ASP A 115 7.75 11.09 5.13
CA ASP A 115 8.86 10.95 6.05
C ASP A 115 10.08 10.33 5.36
N THR A 116 9.89 9.19 4.71
CA THR A 116 10.98 8.45 4.06
C THR A 116 10.48 7.53 2.94
N GLY A 117 11.41 7.07 2.11
CA GLY A 117 11.17 6.03 1.13
C GLY A 117 11.41 4.64 1.72
N VAL A 118 10.74 3.63 1.17
CA VAL A 118 10.83 2.24 1.59
C VAL A 118 11.31 1.40 0.40
N THR A 119 12.23 0.50 0.69
CA THR A 119 12.72 -0.52 -0.25
C THR A 119 12.03 -1.86 0.02
N GLY A 120 11.98 -2.72 -0.99
CA GLY A 120 11.25 -3.98 -0.93
C GLY A 120 9.92 -3.91 -1.66
N SER A 121 9.16 -4.99 -1.57
CA SER A 121 7.88 -5.17 -2.26
C SER A 121 7.06 -6.24 -1.56
N LEU A 122 5.77 -6.25 -1.82
CA LEU A 122 4.85 -7.29 -1.40
C LEU A 122 4.39 -8.06 -2.63
N ASP A 123 4.52 -9.38 -2.61
CA ASP A 123 3.92 -10.26 -3.61
C ASP A 123 2.44 -10.45 -3.26
N VAL A 124 1.58 -10.21 -4.24
CA VAL A 124 0.12 -10.34 -4.10
C VAL A 124 -0.35 -11.58 -4.84
N ALA A 125 -1.07 -12.46 -4.15
CA ALA A 125 -1.66 -13.65 -4.77
C ALA A 125 -2.97 -14.04 -4.09
N GLY A 126 -3.96 -14.42 -4.89
CA GLY A 126 -5.29 -14.72 -4.37
C GLY A 126 -6.24 -15.33 -5.39
N THR A 127 -7.51 -15.27 -5.02
CA THR A 127 -8.63 -15.80 -5.79
C THR A 127 -9.68 -14.74 -6.03
N VAL A 128 -10.40 -14.88 -7.14
CA VAL A 128 -11.54 -14.05 -7.49
C VAL A 128 -12.75 -14.94 -7.69
N THR A 129 -13.90 -14.56 -7.12
CA THR A 129 -15.15 -15.30 -7.27
C THR A 129 -16.32 -14.33 -7.35
N GLY A 130 -17.02 -14.34 -8.49
CA GLY A 130 -18.11 -13.40 -8.74
C GLY A 130 -17.58 -11.97 -8.77
N SER A 131 -18.10 -11.12 -7.87
CA SER A 131 -17.59 -9.76 -7.66
C SER A 131 -16.53 -9.66 -6.57
N GLY A 132 -16.22 -10.74 -5.85
CA GLY A 132 -15.33 -10.74 -4.69
C GLY A 132 -13.87 -11.02 -5.03
N LEU A 133 -12.98 -10.41 -4.25
CA LEU A 133 -11.54 -10.60 -4.27
C LEU A 133 -11.10 -11.02 -2.86
N ASP A 134 -10.37 -12.13 -2.75
CA ASP A 134 -9.67 -12.53 -1.53
C ASP A 134 -8.21 -12.89 -1.89
N ALA A 135 -7.25 -12.17 -1.33
CA ALA A 135 -5.83 -12.33 -1.63
C ALA A 135 -4.95 -12.19 -0.38
N ASN A 136 -3.68 -12.55 -0.52
CA ASN A 136 -2.65 -12.22 0.45
C ASN A 136 -1.60 -11.33 -0.22
N ALA A 137 -1.09 -10.37 0.53
CA ALA A 137 0.08 -9.56 0.18
C ALA A 137 1.16 -9.81 1.23
N SER A 138 2.30 -10.35 0.81
CA SER A 138 3.38 -10.70 1.73
C SER A 138 4.74 -10.31 1.17
N GLY A 139 5.66 -9.92 2.04
CA GLY A 139 7.00 -9.54 1.61
C GLY A 139 7.78 -8.81 2.69
N HIS A 140 8.96 -8.34 2.33
CA HIS A 140 9.87 -7.64 3.23
C HIS A 140 10.00 -6.19 2.80
N MET A 141 9.88 -5.26 3.76
CA MET A 141 10.03 -3.83 3.54
C MET A 141 11.02 -3.20 4.52
N SER A 142 11.84 -2.26 4.04
CA SER A 142 12.82 -1.55 4.88
C SER A 142 12.93 -0.08 4.48
N ASP A 143 12.87 0.81 5.47
CA ASP A 143 13.12 2.24 5.34
C ASP A 143 14.63 2.59 5.39
N GLY A 144 15.50 1.58 5.41
CA GLY A 144 16.95 1.72 5.56
C GLY A 144 17.41 1.86 7.01
N SER A 145 16.49 1.88 7.98
CA SER A 145 16.77 1.73 9.39
C SER A 145 16.58 0.26 9.81
N GLY A 146 17.44 -0.22 10.71
CA GLY A 146 17.31 -1.57 11.28
C GLY A 146 17.37 -2.70 10.24
N THR A 147 16.62 -3.77 10.51
CA THR A 147 16.55 -4.98 9.67
C THR A 147 15.41 -4.95 8.66
N GLY A 148 14.56 -3.92 8.68
CA GLY A 148 13.25 -3.95 8.02
C GLY A 148 12.24 -4.85 8.76
N ALA A 149 11.05 -4.96 8.18
CA ALA A 149 9.94 -5.74 8.71
C ALA A 149 9.31 -6.62 7.63
N ASP A 150 8.86 -7.80 8.04
CA ASP A 150 8.13 -8.74 7.22
C ASP A 150 6.62 -8.48 7.36
N PHE A 151 5.92 -8.41 6.24
CA PHE A 151 4.48 -8.17 6.17
C PHE A 151 3.77 -9.45 5.71
N ASP A 152 2.68 -9.77 6.38
CA ASP A 152 1.74 -10.82 6.00
C ASP A 152 0.32 -10.25 6.13
N LEU A 153 -0.26 -9.88 5.00
CA LEU A 153 -1.52 -9.15 4.90
C LEU A 153 -2.55 -9.99 4.15
N THR A 154 -3.76 -10.05 4.67
CA THR A 154 -4.96 -10.50 3.96
C THR A 154 -5.65 -9.30 3.34
N MET A 155 -5.97 -9.39 2.05
CA MET A 155 -6.74 -8.42 1.28
C MET A 155 -8.13 -8.99 0.99
N SER A 156 -9.16 -8.23 1.25
CA SER A 156 -10.53 -8.58 0.86
C SER A 156 -11.22 -7.38 0.23
N GLY A 157 -11.86 -7.58 -0.91
CA GLY A 157 -12.45 -6.48 -1.66
C GLY A 157 -13.50 -6.93 -2.66
N SER A 158 -13.94 -5.99 -3.48
CA SER A 158 -14.90 -6.26 -4.56
C SER A 158 -14.56 -5.50 -5.83
N PHE A 159 -15.11 -5.96 -6.94
CA PHE A 159 -15.04 -5.32 -8.26
C PHE A 159 -16.29 -4.49 -8.50
N TYR A 160 -16.10 -3.29 -9.02
CA TYR A 160 -17.10 -2.26 -9.28
C TYR A 160 -16.96 -1.72 -10.69
N ASP A 161 -18.06 -1.26 -11.27
CA ASP A 161 -18.04 -0.44 -12.49
C ASP A 161 -18.05 1.04 -12.09
N ASP A 162 -16.92 1.72 -12.31
CA ASP A 162 -16.79 3.16 -12.15
C ASP A 162 -16.86 3.85 -13.51
N ALA A 163 -18.07 4.24 -13.91
CA ALA A 163 -18.33 4.97 -15.15
C ALA A 163 -17.77 4.29 -16.41
N GLY A 164 -17.83 2.95 -16.48
CA GLY A 164 -17.32 2.12 -17.57
C GLY A 164 -15.89 1.62 -17.36
N THR A 165 -15.26 1.95 -16.24
CA THR A 165 -13.92 1.47 -15.86
C THR A 165 -14.04 0.44 -14.76
N LEU A 166 -13.45 -0.74 -14.97
CA LEU A 166 -13.41 -1.76 -13.93
C LEU A 166 -12.48 -1.32 -12.80
N THR A 167 -13.01 -1.21 -11.59
CA THR A 167 -12.29 -0.78 -10.40
C THR A 167 -12.44 -1.82 -9.31
N THR A 168 -11.37 -2.12 -8.58
CA THR A 168 -11.45 -2.91 -7.35
C THR A 168 -11.08 -2.04 -6.16
N VAL A 169 -11.83 -2.21 -5.08
CA VAL A 169 -11.65 -1.49 -3.81
C VAL A 169 -11.81 -2.52 -2.69
N GLY A 170 -10.98 -2.41 -1.66
CA GLY A 170 -11.07 -3.30 -0.52
C GLY A 170 -10.19 -2.89 0.64
N ASP A 171 -10.32 -3.67 1.71
CA ASP A 171 -9.58 -3.51 2.94
C ASP A 171 -8.43 -4.52 3.00
N LEU A 172 -7.41 -4.17 3.80
CA LEU A 172 -6.36 -5.11 4.19
C LEU A 172 -6.24 -5.16 5.71
N THR A 173 -5.90 -6.34 6.21
CA THR A 173 -5.59 -6.59 7.62
C THR A 173 -4.49 -7.62 7.72
N GLY A 174 -3.67 -7.58 8.76
CA GLY A 174 -2.63 -8.60 8.92
C GLY A 174 -1.61 -8.20 9.96
N THR A 175 -0.38 -8.65 9.76
CA THR A 175 0.72 -8.43 10.69
C THR A 175 1.96 -7.86 10.01
N MET A 176 2.66 -7.03 10.76
CA MET A 176 4.03 -6.61 10.51
C MET A 176 4.92 -7.21 11.61
N ASP A 177 5.95 -7.96 11.24
CA ASP A 177 6.94 -8.55 12.15
C ASP A 177 8.29 -7.84 11.96
N GLU A 178 8.69 -7.06 12.97
CA GLU A 178 10.02 -6.45 13.02
C GLU A 178 10.88 -7.22 14.04
N SER A 179 11.76 -8.11 13.56
CA SER A 179 12.70 -8.86 14.42
C SER A 179 12.04 -9.67 15.56
N GLY A 180 10.83 -10.18 15.34
CA GLY A 180 10.04 -10.95 16.30
C GLY A 180 9.00 -10.12 17.07
N ASP A 181 9.00 -8.80 16.91
CA ASP A 181 7.97 -7.92 17.47
C ASP A 181 6.81 -7.78 16.47
N VAL A 182 5.74 -8.55 16.71
CA VAL A 182 4.57 -8.63 15.81
C VAL A 182 3.55 -7.56 16.18
N THR A 183 3.19 -6.72 15.20
CA THR A 183 2.18 -5.67 15.30
C THR A 183 1.04 -5.94 14.32
N ASN A 184 -0.21 -5.78 14.77
CA ASN A 184 -1.36 -5.85 13.88
C ASN A 184 -1.44 -4.56 13.06
N VAL A 185 -1.66 -4.72 11.76
CA VAL A 185 -1.76 -3.61 10.81
C VAL A 185 -3.04 -3.73 9.98
N SER A 186 -3.51 -2.60 9.47
CA SER A 186 -4.73 -2.53 8.66
C SER A 186 -4.67 -1.36 7.69
N GLY A 187 -5.48 -1.39 6.65
CA GLY A 187 -5.60 -0.29 5.72
C GLY A 187 -6.51 -0.65 4.55
N GLY A 188 -6.19 -0.14 3.37
CA GLY A 188 -7.02 -0.32 2.20
C GLY A 188 -6.23 -0.31 0.90
N PHE A 189 -6.90 -0.71 -0.16
CA PHE A 189 -6.37 -0.67 -1.52
C PHE A 189 -7.45 -0.29 -2.51
N TYR A 190 -7.01 0.25 -3.64
CA TYR A 190 -7.82 0.32 -4.85
C TYR A 190 -6.96 0.13 -6.09
N ALA A 191 -7.55 -0.36 -7.17
CA ALA A 191 -6.91 -0.41 -8.49
C ALA A 191 -7.95 -0.31 -9.60
N THR A 192 -7.55 0.26 -10.73
CA THR A 192 -8.39 0.43 -11.93
C THR A 192 -7.77 -0.33 -13.10
N GLU A 193 -8.61 -0.88 -13.96
CA GLU A 193 -8.19 -1.50 -15.23
C GLU A 193 -7.45 -0.51 -16.13
N ASN A 194 -6.38 -1.00 -16.78
CA ASN A 194 -5.50 -0.23 -17.68
C ASN A 194 -5.94 -0.26 -19.15
#